data_AF-A0A7W2EAX9-F1
#
_entry.id   AF-A0A7W2EAX9-F1
#
_cell.length_a   1.000
_cell.length_b   1.000
_cell.length_c   1.000
_cell.angle_alpha   90.00
_cell.angle_beta   90.00
_cell.angle_gamma   90.00
#
_symmetry.space_group_name_H-M   'P 1'
#
loop_
_entity.id
_entity.type
_entity.pdbx_description
1 polymer ?
#
loop_
_entity_poly.entity_id
_entity_poly.type
_entity_poly.pdbx_seq_one_letter_code
_entity_poly.pdbx_strand_id
1 'polypeptide(L)'
;MHRRLTTALACAAALTLAACGSSSDTIAGTSPAIASAVCDGDDGCESDMRELSHKLDASDDADGDGVIDREELDAALKRLDKEAEEKEAAASSSAAAASSSAAAASSSAAAASKSAEAEREAERKAAEREAAEREAAEREAEAQRAAEREAANQQQQQQQQAPEPAPQQQAPQQPSGPPAMEWATLGPYGSLFTCEQARDVWPVDSHACYTGADGNTYFEGMRQAAQ
;
A
#
# COMPACT_ATOMS: atom_id res chain seq x y z
N MET A 1 88.35 76.38 -5.17
CA MET A 1 88.78 77.16 -3.99
C MET A 1 87.61 77.25 -3.03
N HIS A 2 87.87 76.96 -1.76
CA HIS A 2 86.90 76.78 -0.67
C HIS A 2 86.40 78.10 -0.06
N ARG A 3 85.14 78.10 0.41
CA ARG A 3 84.58 78.80 1.62
C ARG A 3 83.09 78.37 1.69
N ARG A 4 82.57 77.52 2.60
CA ARG A 4 82.43 77.57 4.09
C ARG A 4 81.96 78.96 4.56
N LEU A 5 80.96 79.19 5.41
CA LEU A 5 79.97 78.42 6.21
C LEU A 5 79.14 79.52 6.92
N THR A 6 77.80 79.44 7.06
CA THR A 6 77.10 79.72 8.33
C THR A 6 75.59 79.47 8.31
N THR A 7 75.16 78.93 9.43
CA THR A 7 73.91 78.34 9.89
C THR A 7 72.81 79.35 10.18
N ALA A 8 71.53 78.99 9.95
CA ALA A 8 70.42 79.47 10.77
C ALA A 8 69.28 78.42 10.84
N LEU A 9 68.81 78.27 12.06
CA LEU A 9 67.88 77.31 12.64
C LEU A 9 66.41 77.65 12.28
N ALA A 10 65.56 76.66 11.98
CA ALA A 10 64.12 76.70 12.29
C ALA A 10 63.48 75.31 12.17
N CYS A 11 62.88 74.85 13.27
CA CYS A 11 62.00 73.68 13.36
C CYS A 11 60.71 73.87 12.55
N ALA A 12 60.23 72.83 11.86
CA ALA A 12 58.80 72.63 11.63
C ALA A 12 58.48 71.16 11.31
N ALA A 13 57.71 70.57 12.23
CA ALA A 13 56.77 69.46 12.13
C ALA A 13 56.87 68.42 10.99
N ALA A 14 56.94 67.16 11.40
CA ALA A 14 56.40 66.01 10.67
C ALA A 14 54.91 66.20 10.34
N LEU A 15 54.45 65.73 9.18
CA LEU A 15 53.20 64.97 8.98
C LEU A 15 52.90 64.81 7.47
N THR A 16 52.97 63.54 7.02
CA THR A 16 52.05 62.85 6.09
C THR A 16 51.55 63.58 4.83
N LEU A 17 51.98 63.11 3.66
CA LEU A 17 51.12 63.01 2.48
C LEU A 17 50.77 61.53 2.27
N ALA A 18 49.75 61.08 2.99
CA ALA A 18 48.87 60.03 2.48
C ALA A 18 47.96 60.71 1.46
N ALA A 19 47.81 60.09 0.29
CA ALA A 19 46.89 60.55 -0.75
C ALA A 19 45.44 60.46 -0.22
N CYS A 20 44.87 61.60 0.17
CA CYS A 20 43.42 61.74 0.29
C CYS A 20 42.87 62.11 -1.09
N GLY A 21 42.21 61.16 -1.76
CA GLY A 21 41.24 61.46 -2.80
C GLY A 21 40.02 62.15 -2.17
N SER A 22 39.52 63.18 -2.86
CA SER A 22 38.49 64.12 -2.40
C SER A 22 37.17 63.46 -2.02
N SER A 23 36.59 63.86 -0.89
CA SER A 23 35.24 63.44 -0.44
C SER A 23 34.07 64.06 -1.24
N SER A 24 34.28 64.52 -2.48
CA SER A 24 33.28 65.23 -3.28
C SER A 24 32.74 64.43 -4.46
N ASP A 25 33.43 63.35 -4.84
CA ASP A 25 33.12 62.60 -6.06
C ASP A 25 32.33 61.30 -5.77
N THR A 26 32.04 61.00 -4.49
CA THR A 26 31.34 59.79 -4.05
C THR A 26 30.28 60.06 -2.99
N ILE A 27 29.18 59.30 -3.00
CA ILE A 27 28.08 59.39 -2.03
C ILE A 27 28.57 58.93 -0.66
N ALA A 28 28.52 59.83 0.34
CA ALA A 28 29.00 59.53 1.69
C ALA A 28 28.21 58.40 2.36
N GLY A 29 28.90 57.47 3.01
CA GLY A 29 28.28 56.38 3.77
C GLY A 29 27.88 55.16 2.94
N THR A 30 28.29 55.10 1.67
CA THR A 30 28.20 53.90 0.83
C THR A 30 29.49 53.08 0.95
N SER A 31 29.37 51.76 0.92
CA SER A 31 30.47 50.80 0.88
C SER A 31 29.98 49.56 0.12
N PRO A 32 30.43 49.31 -1.12
CA PRO A 32 31.45 50.05 -1.90
C PRO A 32 31.08 51.53 -2.19
N ALA A 33 32.10 52.36 -2.52
CA ALA A 33 31.89 53.78 -2.79
C ALA A 33 31.15 53.96 -4.12
N ILE A 34 30.10 54.78 -4.14
CA ILE A 34 29.29 55.04 -5.36
C ILE A 34 29.56 56.47 -5.83
N ALA A 35 29.75 56.69 -7.13
CA ALA A 35 29.98 58.02 -7.69
C ALA A 35 28.81 58.97 -7.42
N SER A 36 29.09 60.20 -6.94
CA SER A 36 28.05 61.21 -6.67
C SER A 36 27.33 61.69 -7.94
N ALA A 37 27.99 61.56 -9.10
CA ALA A 37 27.44 61.83 -10.42
C ALA A 37 26.26 60.92 -10.80
N VAL A 38 26.10 59.76 -10.15
CA VAL A 38 24.94 58.87 -10.37
C VAL A 38 23.64 59.55 -9.99
N CYS A 39 23.66 60.36 -8.93
CA CYS A 39 22.49 61.02 -8.36
C CYS A 39 22.38 62.51 -8.71
N ASP A 40 23.35 63.08 -9.44
CA ASP A 40 23.38 64.52 -9.80
C ASP A 40 23.14 65.49 -8.61
N GLY A 41 23.45 65.06 -7.38
CA GLY A 41 23.22 65.82 -6.14
C GLY A 41 21.80 65.79 -5.57
N ASP A 42 20.97 64.81 -5.97
CA ASP A 42 19.64 64.59 -5.38
C ASP A 42 19.73 63.80 -4.05
N ASP A 43 19.32 64.43 -2.94
CA ASP A 43 19.35 63.83 -1.59
C ASP A 43 18.50 62.55 -1.47
N GLY A 44 17.42 62.43 -2.27
CA GLY A 44 16.55 61.26 -2.29
C GLY A 44 17.25 60.05 -2.92
N CYS A 45 17.82 60.25 -4.10
CA CYS A 45 18.66 59.27 -4.77
C CYS A 45 19.85 58.85 -3.90
N GLU A 46 20.53 59.78 -3.22
CA GLU A 46 21.64 59.45 -2.32
C GLU A 46 21.20 58.55 -1.15
N SER A 47 19.97 58.72 -0.67
CA SER A 47 19.40 57.87 0.38
C SER A 47 19.10 56.46 -0.13
N ASP A 48 18.51 56.35 -1.32
CA ASP A 48 18.23 55.07 -1.99
C ASP A 48 19.54 54.31 -2.28
N MET A 49 20.59 55.02 -2.72
CA MET A 49 21.91 54.43 -2.96
C MET A 49 22.59 53.93 -1.69
N ARG A 50 22.34 54.55 -0.53
CA ARG A 50 22.81 54.03 0.76
C ARG A 50 22.09 52.74 1.15
N GLU A 51 20.80 52.62 0.86
CA GLU A 51 20.06 51.37 1.11
C GLU A 51 20.52 50.25 0.16
N LEU A 52 20.73 50.59 -1.11
CA LEU A 52 21.23 49.67 -2.12
C LEU A 52 22.69 49.28 -1.89
N SER A 53 23.51 50.16 -1.31
CA SER A 53 24.92 49.91 -1.02
C SER A 53 25.15 48.62 -0.22
N HIS A 54 24.22 48.22 0.64
CA HIS A 54 24.34 46.96 1.39
C HIS A 54 24.13 45.70 0.54
N LYS A 55 23.60 45.84 -0.67
CA LYS A 55 23.37 44.76 -1.65
C LYS A 55 24.42 44.75 -2.76
N LEU A 56 25.22 45.80 -2.87
CA LEU A 56 26.36 45.91 -3.77
C LEU A 56 27.60 45.32 -3.12
N ASP A 57 28.46 44.71 -3.92
CA ASP A 57 29.73 44.14 -3.49
C ASP A 57 30.88 44.72 -4.31
N ALA A 58 32.12 44.51 -3.85
CA ALA A 58 33.32 44.88 -4.61
C ALA A 58 33.40 44.20 -6.00
N SER A 59 32.63 43.14 -6.21
CA SER A 59 32.49 42.46 -7.50
C SER A 59 31.65 43.22 -8.53
N ASP A 60 30.87 44.23 -8.10
CA ASP A 60 30.06 45.07 -8.99
C ASP A 60 30.87 46.26 -9.56
N ASP A 61 32.03 46.57 -8.96
CA ASP A 61 33.09 47.44 -9.53
C ASP A 61 33.89 46.62 -10.57
N ALA A 62 33.52 46.78 -11.84
CA ALA A 62 33.96 45.97 -12.95
C ALA A 62 35.34 46.41 -13.48
N ASP A 63 35.67 47.70 -13.37
CA ASP A 63 36.97 48.22 -13.79
C ASP A 63 38.02 48.22 -12.66
N GLY A 64 37.57 48.06 -11.41
CA GLY A 64 38.41 47.89 -10.22
C GLY A 64 39.03 49.19 -9.74
N ASP A 65 38.44 50.34 -10.08
CA ASP A 65 38.93 51.66 -9.65
C ASP A 65 38.51 52.02 -8.20
N GLY A 66 37.64 51.20 -7.60
CA GLY A 66 37.14 51.33 -6.23
C GLY A 66 35.89 52.20 -6.10
N VAL A 67 35.29 52.66 -7.21
CA VAL A 67 34.10 53.50 -7.26
C VAL A 67 33.10 52.94 -8.25
N ILE A 68 31.90 52.60 -7.77
CA ILE A 68 30.81 52.15 -8.64
C ILE A 68 30.26 53.34 -9.43
N ASP A 69 30.38 53.27 -10.75
CA ASP A 69 29.79 54.23 -11.68
C ASP A 69 28.34 53.87 -12.06
N ARG A 70 27.75 54.63 -12.99
CA ARG A 70 26.34 54.45 -13.36
C ARG A 70 26.12 53.16 -14.15
N GLU A 71 27.04 52.85 -15.05
CA GLU A 71 27.02 51.67 -15.88
C GLU A 71 27.14 50.38 -15.05
N GLU A 72 28.01 50.39 -14.05
CA GLU A 72 28.22 49.31 -13.09
C GLU A 72 27.03 49.13 -12.15
N LEU A 73 26.47 50.24 -11.65
CA LEU A 73 25.26 50.21 -10.84
C LEU A 73 24.07 49.62 -11.62
N ASP A 74 23.88 50.01 -12.88
CA ASP A 74 22.83 49.47 -13.74
C ASP A 74 23.02 47.96 -13.99
N ALA A 75 24.27 47.48 -14.06
CA ALA A 75 24.58 46.06 -14.16
C ALA A 75 24.26 45.31 -12.85
N ALA A 76 24.59 45.90 -11.70
CA ALA A 76 24.30 45.34 -10.39
C ALA A 76 22.78 45.25 -10.12
N LEU A 77 22.02 46.28 -10.49
CA LEU A 77 20.56 46.28 -10.37
C LEU A 77 19.91 45.17 -11.21
N LYS A 78 20.35 44.99 -12.46
CA LYS A 78 19.88 43.88 -13.31
C LYS A 78 20.18 42.51 -12.70
N ARG A 79 21.33 42.35 -12.04
CA ARG A 79 21.68 41.11 -11.33
C ARG A 79 20.74 40.87 -10.17
N LEU A 80 20.46 41.88 -9.35
CA LEU A 80 19.57 41.79 -8.19
C LEU A 80 18.12 41.51 -8.61
N ASP A 81 17.63 42.16 -9.66
CA ASP A 81 16.29 41.91 -10.20
C ASP A 81 16.18 40.49 -10.73
N LYS A 82 17.17 40.01 -11.48
CA LYS A 82 17.21 38.62 -11.96
C LYS A 82 17.25 37.63 -10.80
N GLU A 83 18.03 37.89 -9.76
CA GLU A 83 18.08 37.05 -8.55
C GLU A 83 16.74 37.03 -7.81
N ALA A 84 16.03 38.17 -7.76
CA ALA A 84 14.70 38.25 -7.20
C ALA A 84 13.68 37.45 -8.03
N GLU A 85 13.71 37.58 -9.36
CA GLU A 85 12.86 36.80 -10.27
C GLU A 85 13.14 35.29 -10.17
N GLU A 86 14.40 34.88 -10.07
CA GLU A 86 14.80 33.48 -9.89
C GLU A 86 14.31 32.93 -8.54
N LYS A 87 14.36 33.73 -7.46
CA LYS A 87 13.82 33.35 -6.14
C LYS A 87 12.30 33.22 -6.17
N GLU A 88 11.59 34.15 -6.81
CA GLU A 88 10.14 34.07 -6.99
C GLU A 88 9.74 32.86 -7.85
N ALA A 89 10.49 32.57 -8.91
CA ALA A 89 10.28 31.39 -9.74
C ALA A 89 10.55 30.09 -8.96
N ALA A 90 11.58 30.05 -8.11
CA ALA A 90 11.88 28.91 -7.24
C ALA A 90 10.82 28.72 -6.14
N ALA A 91 10.32 29.81 -5.54
CA ALA A 91 9.23 29.79 -4.57
C ALA A 91 7.92 29.30 -5.20
N SER A 92 7.60 29.78 -6.39
CA SER A 92 6.42 29.35 -7.16
C SER A 92 6.52 27.88 -7.57
N SER A 93 7.69 27.45 -8.05
CA SER A 93 7.94 26.05 -8.43
C SER A 93 7.89 25.09 -7.24
N SER A 94 8.43 25.49 -6.09
CA SER A 94 8.39 24.68 -4.86
C SER A 94 6.98 24.60 -4.27
N ALA A 95 6.20 25.68 -4.30
CA ALA A 95 4.79 25.68 -3.92
C ALA A 95 3.94 24.77 -4.83
N ALA A 96 4.18 24.81 -6.15
CA ALA A 96 3.50 23.95 -7.12
C ALA A 96 3.85 22.45 -6.92
N ALA A 97 5.11 22.14 -6.63
CA ALA A 97 5.56 20.78 -6.33
C ALA A 97 4.98 20.23 -5.02
N ALA A 98 4.92 21.07 -3.97
CA ALA A 98 4.29 20.72 -2.70
C ALA A 98 2.78 20.46 -2.86
N SER A 99 2.09 21.31 -3.62
CA SER A 99 0.66 21.18 -3.89
C SER A 99 0.34 19.90 -4.68
N SER A 100 1.17 19.59 -5.69
CA SER A 100 1.02 18.37 -6.50
C SER A 100 1.29 17.09 -5.68
N SER A 101 2.27 17.13 -4.77
CA SER A 101 2.59 16.02 -3.87
C SER A 101 1.47 15.76 -2.85
N ALA A 102 0.86 16.82 -2.31
CA ALA A 102 -0.28 16.71 -1.40
C ALA A 102 -1.53 16.16 -2.11
N ALA A 103 -1.80 16.59 -3.34
CA ALA A 103 -2.91 16.06 -4.14
C ALA A 103 -2.73 14.58 -4.50
N ALA A 104 -1.50 14.15 -4.81
CA ALA A 104 -1.16 12.75 -5.05
C ALA A 104 -1.35 11.89 -3.79
N ALA A 105 -0.84 12.34 -2.64
CA ALA A 105 -0.99 11.64 -1.36
C ALA A 105 -2.46 11.49 -0.94
N SER A 106 -3.27 12.54 -1.13
CA SER A 106 -4.71 12.51 -0.84
C SER A 106 -5.45 11.52 -1.75
N SER A 107 -5.10 11.48 -3.03
CA SER A 107 -5.69 10.55 -4.00
C SER A 107 -5.34 9.09 -3.70
N SER A 108 -4.09 8.82 -3.31
CA SER A 108 -3.64 7.48 -2.91
C SER A 108 -4.29 7.01 -1.61
N ALA A 109 -4.46 7.90 -0.62
CA ALA A 109 -5.15 7.58 0.63
C ALA A 109 -6.64 7.26 0.38
N ALA A 110 -7.33 8.03 -0.47
CA ALA A 110 -8.72 7.78 -0.82
C ALA A 110 -8.91 6.45 -1.58
N ALA A 111 -7.97 6.09 -2.46
CA ALA A 111 -7.97 4.80 -3.16
C ALA A 111 -7.71 3.62 -2.22
N ALA A 112 -6.80 3.78 -1.26
CA ALA A 112 -6.51 2.78 -0.24
C ALA A 112 -7.73 2.55 0.68
N SER A 113 -8.41 3.61 1.11
CA SER A 113 -9.64 3.51 1.92
C SER A 113 -10.75 2.78 1.17
N LYS A 114 -11.01 3.13 -0.10
CA LYS A 114 -12.03 2.45 -0.91
C LYS A 114 -11.72 0.97 -1.12
N SER A 115 -10.45 0.61 -1.28
CA SER A 115 -10.05 -0.79 -1.45
C SER A 115 -10.26 -1.59 -0.16
N ALA A 116 -9.89 -1.03 0.99
CA ALA A 116 -10.10 -1.66 2.29
C ALA A 116 -11.59 -1.81 2.65
N GLU A 117 -12.44 -0.84 2.28
CA GLU A 117 -13.89 -0.94 2.46
C GLU A 117 -14.49 -2.03 1.57
N ALA A 118 -14.04 -2.16 0.33
CA ALA A 118 -14.47 -3.21 -0.59
C ALA A 118 -14.08 -4.61 -0.10
N GLU A 119 -12.87 -4.80 0.44
CA GLU A 119 -12.44 -6.07 1.01
C GLU A 119 -13.28 -6.49 2.21
N ARG A 120 -13.56 -5.57 3.14
CA ARG A 120 -14.42 -5.84 4.30
C ARG A 120 -15.85 -6.17 3.91
N GLU A 121 -16.37 -5.53 2.87
CA GLU A 121 -17.70 -5.87 2.34
C GLU A 121 -17.72 -7.26 1.70
N ALA A 122 -16.67 -7.62 0.96
CA ALA A 122 -16.54 -8.95 0.36
C ALA A 122 -16.44 -10.04 1.43
N GLU A 123 -15.64 -9.85 2.47
CA GLU A 123 -15.52 -10.78 3.60
C GLU A 123 -16.86 -10.97 4.32
N ARG A 124 -17.59 -9.88 4.59
CA ARG A 124 -18.92 -9.96 5.22
C ARG A 124 -19.91 -10.74 4.35
N LYS A 125 -19.91 -10.51 3.03
CA LYS A 125 -20.78 -11.24 2.10
C LYS A 125 -20.41 -12.72 2.00
N ALA A 126 -19.12 -13.06 2.09
CA ALA A 126 -18.67 -14.45 2.12
C ALA A 126 -19.12 -15.14 3.43
N ALA A 127 -18.92 -14.48 4.58
CA ALA A 127 -19.34 -15.00 5.87
C ALA A 127 -20.87 -15.20 5.97
N GLU A 128 -21.66 -14.27 5.41
CA GLU A 128 -23.12 -14.41 5.37
C GLU A 128 -23.58 -15.60 4.53
N ARG A 129 -22.91 -15.85 3.38
CA ARG A 129 -23.19 -17.03 2.56
C ARG A 129 -22.84 -18.33 3.30
N GLU A 130 -21.68 -18.38 3.95
CA GLU A 130 -21.28 -19.56 4.71
C GLU A 130 -22.24 -19.84 5.87
N ALA A 131 -22.71 -18.79 6.56
CA ALA A 131 -23.71 -18.91 7.62
C ALA A 131 -25.05 -19.45 7.08
N ALA A 132 -25.52 -18.92 5.95
CA ALA A 132 -26.75 -19.39 5.31
C ALA A 132 -26.66 -20.86 4.85
N GLU A 133 -25.50 -21.28 4.35
CA GLU A 133 -25.27 -22.65 3.91
C GLU A 133 -25.24 -23.63 5.10
N ARG A 134 -24.62 -23.24 6.22
CA ARG A 134 -24.65 -24.00 7.47
C ARG A 134 -26.08 -24.14 8.02
N GLU A 135 -26.86 -23.06 8.01
CA GLU A 135 -28.25 -23.10 8.45
C GLU A 135 -29.09 -24.03 7.57
N ALA A 136 -28.88 -24.00 6.24
CA ALA A 136 -29.56 -24.90 5.32
C ALA A 136 -29.20 -26.37 5.58
N ALA A 137 -27.92 -26.68 5.79
CA ALA A 137 -27.46 -28.02 6.09
C ALA A 137 -28.02 -28.55 7.43
N GLU A 138 -28.14 -27.69 8.44
CA GLU A 138 -28.72 -28.06 9.75
C GLU A 138 -30.21 -28.41 9.62
N ARG A 139 -30.97 -27.61 8.85
CA ARG A 139 -32.38 -27.90 8.57
C ARG A 139 -32.57 -29.21 7.81
N GLU A 140 -31.69 -29.50 6.86
CA GLU A 140 -31.73 -30.75 6.10
C GLU A 140 -31.40 -31.96 6.99
N ALA A 141 -30.40 -31.83 7.87
CA ALA A 141 -30.07 -32.86 8.86
C ALA A 141 -31.23 -33.11 9.86
N GLU A 142 -31.92 -32.07 10.29
CA GLU A 142 -33.10 -32.21 11.15
C GLU A 142 -34.26 -32.92 10.43
N ALA A 143 -34.51 -32.56 9.17
CA ALA A 143 -35.52 -33.22 8.34
C ALA A 143 -35.22 -34.72 8.14
N GLN A 144 -33.96 -35.09 7.90
CA GLN A 144 -33.52 -36.49 7.80
C GLN A 144 -33.73 -37.25 9.12
N ARG A 145 -33.37 -36.65 10.26
CA ARG A 145 -33.59 -37.26 11.58
C ARG A 145 -35.07 -37.46 11.90
N ALA A 146 -35.93 -36.52 11.47
CA ALA A 146 -37.37 -36.66 11.61
C ALA A 146 -37.90 -37.82 10.76
N ALA A 147 -37.47 -37.92 9.49
CA ALA A 147 -37.85 -39.01 8.60
C ALA A 147 -37.38 -40.38 9.12
N GLU A 148 -36.17 -40.48 9.65
CA GLU A 148 -35.64 -41.72 10.23
C GLU A 148 -36.44 -42.16 11.47
N ARG A 149 -36.82 -41.22 12.34
CA ARG A 149 -37.71 -41.50 13.48
C ARG A 149 -39.08 -42.01 13.04
N GLU A 150 -39.64 -41.46 11.98
CA GLU A 150 -40.93 -41.88 11.45
C GLU A 150 -40.85 -43.28 10.84
N ALA A 151 -39.77 -43.57 10.10
CA ALA A 151 -39.48 -44.90 9.57
C ALA A 151 -39.30 -45.95 10.68
N ALA A 152 -38.57 -45.62 11.74
CA ALA A 152 -38.39 -46.49 12.91
C ALA A 152 -39.72 -46.78 13.63
N ASN A 153 -40.61 -45.78 13.75
CA ASN A 153 -41.93 -45.96 14.34
C ASN A 153 -42.81 -46.91 13.51
N GLN A 154 -42.81 -46.76 12.17
CA GLN A 154 -43.54 -47.68 11.29
C GLN A 154 -43.02 -49.12 11.36
N GLN A 155 -41.71 -49.33 11.48
CA GLN A 155 -41.14 -50.66 11.68
C GLN A 155 -41.63 -51.32 12.99
N GLN A 156 -41.74 -50.55 14.08
CA GLN A 156 -42.28 -51.05 15.34
C GLN A 156 -43.76 -51.46 15.23
N GLN A 157 -44.58 -50.71 14.49
CA GLN A 157 -45.99 -51.05 14.29
C GLN A 157 -46.18 -52.34 13.47
N GLN A 158 -45.33 -52.58 12.46
CA GLN A 158 -45.38 -53.83 11.70
C GLN A 158 -45.00 -55.07 12.53
N GLN A 159 -44.05 -54.96 13.47
CA GLN A 159 -43.70 -56.08 14.36
C GLN A 159 -44.83 -56.45 15.35
N GLN A 160 -45.70 -55.50 15.73
CA GLN A 160 -46.84 -55.77 16.61
C GLN A 160 -48.04 -56.39 15.89
N GLN A 161 -48.06 -56.39 14.56
CA GLN A 161 -49.11 -57.02 13.73
C GLN A 161 -48.71 -58.40 13.17
N ALA A 162 -47.55 -58.94 13.55
CA ALA A 162 -47.17 -60.30 13.20
C ALA A 162 -48.13 -61.30 13.90
N PRO A 163 -48.90 -62.13 13.17
CA PRO A 163 -49.75 -63.15 13.77
C PRO A 163 -48.91 -64.18 14.53
N GLU A 164 -49.40 -64.64 15.68
CA GLU A 164 -48.85 -65.76 16.45
C GLU A 164 -48.48 -66.95 15.53
N PRO A 165 -47.31 -67.57 15.70
CA PRO A 165 -46.96 -68.76 14.94
C PRO A 165 -47.90 -69.91 15.33
N ALA A 166 -48.78 -70.28 14.41
CA ALA A 166 -49.64 -71.46 14.53
C ALA A 166 -48.77 -72.74 14.70
N PRO A 167 -49.19 -73.70 15.54
CA PRO A 167 -48.42 -74.92 15.78
C PRO A 167 -48.33 -75.76 14.51
N GLN A 168 -47.09 -76.12 14.15
CA GLN A 168 -46.77 -76.91 12.95
C GLN A 168 -47.46 -78.27 12.97
N GLN A 169 -48.32 -78.51 11.97
CA GLN A 169 -48.69 -79.85 11.54
C GLN A 169 -47.73 -80.29 10.42
N GLN A 170 -47.17 -81.48 10.61
CA GLN A 170 -46.36 -82.20 9.63
C GLN A 170 -47.19 -82.55 8.38
N ALA A 171 -46.73 -82.13 7.20
CA ALA A 171 -47.07 -82.74 5.91
C ALA A 171 -46.02 -82.34 4.84
N PRO A 172 -45.81 -83.15 3.79
CA PRO A 172 -44.48 -83.42 3.23
C PRO A 172 -43.96 -82.38 2.24
N GLN A 173 -42.63 -82.21 2.34
CA GLN A 173 -41.67 -81.57 1.45
C GLN A 173 -42.08 -81.49 -0.03
N GLN A 174 -42.33 -80.28 -0.53
CA GLN A 174 -42.05 -79.90 -1.93
C GLN A 174 -41.35 -78.54 -1.96
N PRO A 175 -40.28 -78.37 -2.77
CA PRO A 175 -39.38 -77.23 -2.67
C PRO A 175 -39.79 -76.13 -3.64
N SER A 176 -40.19 -74.98 -3.11
CA SER A 176 -40.21 -73.71 -3.86
C SER A 176 -40.54 -72.57 -2.91
N GLY A 177 -39.64 -72.33 -1.95
CA GLY A 177 -39.59 -71.05 -1.24
C GLY A 177 -38.82 -70.02 -2.08
N PRO A 178 -39.08 -68.71 -1.91
CA PRO A 178 -38.25 -67.66 -2.50
C PRO A 178 -36.77 -67.93 -2.17
N PRO A 179 -35.84 -67.60 -3.09
CA PRO A 179 -34.43 -67.94 -2.90
C PRO A 179 -33.93 -67.35 -1.59
N ALA A 180 -33.37 -68.20 -0.73
CA ALA A 180 -32.77 -67.75 0.51
C ALA A 180 -31.63 -66.76 0.18
N MET A 181 -31.64 -65.60 0.83
CA MET A 181 -30.59 -64.60 0.69
C MET A 181 -29.55 -64.85 1.79
N GLU A 182 -28.27 -64.84 1.43
CA GLU A 182 -27.13 -64.95 2.35
C GLU A 182 -26.22 -63.73 2.23
N TRP A 183 -25.58 -63.34 3.33
CA TRP A 183 -24.48 -62.38 3.31
C TRP A 183 -23.23 -63.04 2.75
N ALA A 184 -22.60 -62.42 1.77
CA ALA A 184 -21.36 -62.89 1.20
C ALA A 184 -20.36 -61.75 1.00
N THR A 185 -19.08 -62.07 1.18
CA THR A 185 -17.98 -61.18 0.84
C THR A 185 -17.77 -61.16 -0.68
N LEU A 186 -17.80 -59.97 -1.27
CA LEU A 186 -17.58 -59.72 -2.69
C LEU A 186 -16.24 -59.00 -2.90
N GLY A 187 -15.48 -59.46 -3.88
CA GLY A 187 -14.10 -59.02 -4.17
C GLY A 187 -13.22 -60.19 -4.61
N PRO A 188 -11.90 -60.02 -4.74
CA PRO A 188 -11.13 -58.81 -4.41
C PRO A 188 -11.25 -57.71 -5.46
N TYR A 189 -11.33 -56.47 -5.00
CA TYR A 189 -11.18 -55.26 -5.80
C TYR A 189 -9.80 -54.65 -5.56
N GLY A 190 -9.18 -54.13 -6.63
CA GLY A 190 -7.81 -53.61 -6.58
C GLY A 190 -7.64 -52.28 -5.82
N SER A 191 -8.74 -51.60 -5.48
CA SER A 191 -8.73 -50.36 -4.70
C SER A 191 -10.11 -50.07 -4.09
N LEU A 192 -10.14 -49.27 -3.01
CA LEU A 192 -11.40 -48.83 -2.40
C LEU A 192 -12.32 -48.18 -3.42
N PHE A 193 -11.78 -47.40 -4.35
CA PHE A 193 -12.55 -46.76 -5.41
C PHE A 193 -13.27 -47.76 -6.32
N THR A 194 -12.59 -48.83 -6.75
CA THR A 194 -13.21 -49.89 -7.58
C THR A 194 -14.22 -50.73 -6.79
N CYS A 195 -14.00 -50.88 -5.48
CA CYS A 195 -14.94 -51.55 -4.60
C CYS A 195 -16.23 -50.73 -4.44
N GLU A 196 -16.11 -49.43 -4.15
CA GLU A 196 -17.26 -48.54 -3.97
C GLU A 196 -18.10 -48.44 -5.25
N GLN A 197 -17.47 -48.34 -6.43
CA GLN A 197 -18.20 -48.39 -7.70
C GLN A 197 -18.99 -49.70 -7.89
N ALA A 198 -18.42 -50.84 -7.49
CA ALA A 198 -19.10 -52.13 -7.60
C ALA A 198 -20.23 -52.28 -6.56
N ARG A 199 -20.04 -51.72 -5.36
CA ARG A 199 -21.06 -51.66 -4.31
C ARG A 199 -22.23 -50.75 -4.69
N ASP A 200 -21.96 -49.58 -5.28
CA ASP A 200 -23.00 -48.60 -5.64
C ASP A 200 -23.98 -49.13 -6.70
N VAL A 201 -23.55 -50.11 -7.51
CA VAL A 201 -24.41 -50.81 -8.47
C VAL A 201 -24.98 -52.14 -7.92
N TRP A 202 -24.71 -52.46 -6.65
CA TRP A 202 -25.22 -53.69 -6.02
C TRP A 202 -26.73 -53.56 -5.77
N PRO A 203 -27.56 -54.50 -6.24
CA PRO A 203 -29.01 -54.31 -6.30
C PRO A 203 -29.74 -54.49 -4.97
N VAL A 204 -29.05 -54.94 -3.92
CA VAL A 204 -29.62 -55.31 -2.61
C VAL A 204 -28.74 -54.77 -1.49
N ASP A 205 -29.08 -55.06 -0.23
CA ASP A 205 -28.32 -54.57 0.92
C ASP A 205 -26.83 -54.94 0.83
N SER A 206 -26.00 -53.93 1.11
CA SER A 206 -24.55 -54.03 1.13
C SER A 206 -23.96 -53.13 2.22
N HIS A 207 -22.76 -53.49 2.69
CA HIS A 207 -21.96 -52.72 3.63
C HIS A 207 -20.86 -51.94 2.92
N ALA A 208 -20.27 -50.97 3.63
CA ALA A 208 -19.15 -50.17 3.14
C ALA A 208 -17.93 -51.05 2.80
N CYS A 209 -17.15 -50.60 1.81
CA CYS A 209 -15.93 -51.33 1.44
C CYS A 209 -14.89 -51.28 2.56
N TYR A 210 -14.17 -52.39 2.73
CA TYR A 210 -13.08 -52.53 3.69
C TYR A 210 -11.85 -53.19 3.04
N THR A 211 -10.68 -52.97 3.63
CA THR A 211 -9.42 -53.56 3.17
C THR A 211 -9.15 -54.85 3.93
N GLY A 212 -8.98 -55.95 3.21
CA GLY A 212 -8.62 -57.26 3.77
C GLY A 212 -7.14 -57.34 4.17
N ALA A 213 -6.78 -58.39 4.91
CA ALA A 213 -5.40 -58.61 5.37
C ALA A 213 -4.41 -58.85 4.22
N ASP A 214 -4.92 -59.20 3.05
CA ASP A 214 -4.21 -59.42 1.79
C ASP A 214 -3.99 -58.13 0.98
N GLY A 215 -4.46 -56.97 1.48
CA GLY A 215 -4.28 -55.65 0.85
C GLY A 215 -5.27 -55.34 -0.27
N ASN A 216 -6.14 -56.29 -0.63
CA ASN A 216 -7.26 -56.05 -1.54
C ASN A 216 -8.48 -55.52 -0.79
N THR A 217 -9.43 -54.99 -1.55
CA THR A 217 -10.65 -54.41 -1.00
C THR A 217 -11.87 -55.28 -1.28
N TYR A 218 -12.79 -55.31 -0.34
CA TYR A 218 -13.97 -56.17 -0.33
C TYR A 218 -15.17 -55.40 0.21
N PHE A 219 -16.37 -55.85 -0.10
CA PHE A 219 -17.58 -55.44 0.61
C PHE A 219 -18.47 -56.66 0.91
N GLU A 220 -19.31 -56.57 1.93
CA GLU A 220 -20.32 -57.58 2.21
C GLU A 220 -21.62 -57.18 1.54
N GLY A 221 -22.23 -58.09 0.78
CA GLY A 221 -23.50 -57.87 0.11
C GLY A 221 -24.39 -59.09 0.23
N MET A 222 -25.70 -58.88 0.32
CA MET A 222 -26.63 -60.00 0.22
C MET A 222 -26.60 -60.56 -1.20
N ARG A 223 -26.60 -61.89 -1.32
CA ARG A 223 -26.77 -62.60 -2.59
C ARG A 223 -27.69 -63.78 -2.41
N GLN A 224 -28.18 -64.35 -3.51
CA GLN A 224 -28.90 -65.61 -3.45
C GLN A 224 -27.95 -66.72 -2.98
N ALA A 225 -28.40 -67.53 -2.02
CA ALA A 225 -27.65 -68.67 -1.53
C ALA A 225 -27.38 -69.64 -2.69
N ALA A 226 -26.10 -69.96 -2.88
CA ALA A 226 -25.70 -71.00 -3.82
C ALA A 226 -26.17 -72.36 -3.26
N GLN A 227 -27.14 -72.98 -3.94
CA GLN A 227 -27.59 -74.35 -3.65
C GLN A 227 -26.65 -75.39 -4.27
#